data_AF-A0A258DKI3-F1
#
_entry.id   AF-A0A258DKI3-F1
#
_cell.length_a   1.000
_cell.length_b   1.000
_cell.length_c   1.000
_cell.angle_alpha   90.00
_cell.angle_beta   90.00
_cell.angle_gamma   90.00
#
_symmetry.space_group_name_H-M   'P 1'
#
loop_
_entity.id
_entity.type
_entity.pdbx_description
1 polymer ?
#
loop_
_entity_poly.entity_id
_entity_poly.type
_entity_poly.pdbx_seq_one_letter_code
_entity_poly.pdbx_strand_id
1 'polypeptide(L)'
;EICIRSGQHPYNVGLTAAYIVHHGEAKAEEWLRGVKANLARKATGGDREGARDILGGICDLAVGNSYYVGLMRSGKGGPEQQKWADAIDVVLPTFKAGGTHVNVSGAAIAKNAPNKSNAIKLLEFAVSPEMQALYAQANFEYPVLKGAAVDPIIAALGPLDVDPISLVDIAKARKKASELIDKVGFDS
;
A
#
# COMPACT_ATOMS: atom_id res chain seq x y z
N GLU A 1 -12.21 -15.58 -5.45
CA GLU A 1 -11.99 -15.34 -4.00
C GLU A 1 -10.75 -14.47 -3.75
N ILE A 2 -10.60 -13.89 -2.56
CA ILE A 2 -9.57 -12.88 -2.23
C ILE A 2 -8.55 -13.42 -1.22
N CYS A 3 -7.25 -13.22 -1.48
CA CYS A 3 -6.20 -13.31 -0.47
C CYS A 3 -5.78 -11.93 0.01
N ILE A 4 -5.67 -11.78 1.32
CA ILE A 4 -5.14 -10.57 1.93
C ILE A 4 -4.43 -10.92 3.23
N ARG A 5 -3.45 -10.10 3.59
CA ARG A 5 -2.87 -10.15 4.93
C ARG A 5 -3.84 -9.62 5.97
N SER A 6 -3.47 -9.76 7.24
CA SER A 6 -4.24 -9.24 8.39
C SER A 6 -4.78 -7.83 8.13
N GLY A 7 -6.07 -7.63 8.45
CA GLY A 7 -6.71 -6.32 8.43
C GLY A 7 -6.02 -5.35 9.38
N GLN A 8 -5.50 -5.83 10.52
CA GLN A 8 -4.73 -5.03 11.47
C GLN A 8 -3.34 -4.63 10.97
N HIS A 9 -2.89 -5.14 9.82
CA HIS A 9 -1.66 -4.65 9.24
C HIS A 9 -1.78 -3.14 8.90
N PRO A 10 -0.76 -2.30 9.20
CA PRO A 10 -0.85 -0.84 9.01
C PRO A 10 -1.30 -0.36 7.63
N TYR A 11 -1.07 -1.15 6.58
CA TYR A 11 -1.53 -0.90 5.20
C TYR A 11 -3.05 -1.06 5.08
N ASN A 12 -3.59 -2.17 5.56
CA ASN A 12 -5.03 -2.44 5.52
C ASN A 12 -5.83 -1.53 6.46
N VAL A 13 -5.25 -1.16 7.61
CA VAL A 13 -5.80 -0.10 8.46
C VAL A 13 -5.85 1.24 7.70
N GLY A 14 -4.81 1.55 6.92
CA GLY A 14 -4.76 2.74 6.06
C GLY A 14 -5.83 2.74 4.97
N LEU A 15 -5.96 1.63 4.24
CA LEU A 15 -6.98 1.45 3.20
C LEU A 15 -8.41 1.54 3.78
N THR A 16 -8.64 0.88 4.91
CA THR A 16 -9.94 0.94 5.60
C THR A 16 -10.23 2.35 6.10
N ALA A 17 -9.23 3.06 6.63
CA ALA A 17 -9.38 4.46 7.03
C ALA A 17 -9.71 5.35 5.84
N ALA A 18 -9.08 5.16 4.68
CA ALA A 18 -9.42 5.88 3.45
C ALA A 18 -10.88 5.58 3.02
N TYR A 19 -11.32 4.33 3.09
CA TYR A 19 -12.71 3.95 2.83
C TYR A 19 -13.69 4.67 3.77
N ILE A 20 -13.36 4.76 5.07
CA ILE A 20 -14.18 5.50 6.05
C ILE A 20 -14.28 6.98 5.69
N VAL A 21 -13.19 7.62 5.27
CA VAL A 21 -13.24 9.06 4.94
C VAL A 21 -14.09 9.30 3.67
N HIS A 22 -14.06 8.39 2.69
CA HIS A 22 -14.91 8.50 1.50
C HIS A 22 -16.39 8.19 1.74
N HIS A 23 -16.68 7.21 2.60
CA HIS A 23 -17.99 6.56 2.61
C HIS A 23 -18.67 6.52 3.99
N GLY A 24 -17.96 6.91 5.04
CA GLY A 24 -18.42 6.83 6.42
C GLY A 24 -18.29 5.43 7.02
N GLU A 25 -18.39 5.36 8.35
CA GLU A 25 -18.16 4.13 9.12
C GLU A 25 -19.14 3.00 8.78
N ALA A 26 -20.42 3.32 8.60
CA ALA A 26 -21.44 2.31 8.33
C ALA A 26 -21.18 1.56 7.01
N LYS A 27 -20.81 2.29 5.95
CA LYS A 27 -20.45 1.69 4.65
C LYS A 27 -19.12 0.96 4.72
N ALA A 28 -18.16 1.46 5.50
CA ALA A 28 -16.90 0.76 5.70
C ALA A 28 -17.09 -0.59 6.41
N GLU A 29 -18.04 -0.69 7.35
CA GLU A 29 -18.35 -1.95 8.02
C GLU A 29 -18.94 -2.96 7.04
N GLU A 30 -19.92 -2.53 6.24
CA GLU A 30 -20.52 -3.34 5.19
C GLU A 30 -19.47 -3.84 4.20
N TRP A 31 -18.60 -2.94 3.73
CA TRP A 31 -17.50 -3.28 2.83
C TRP A 31 -16.54 -4.29 3.46
N LEU A 32 -16.08 -4.08 4.69
CA LEU A 32 -15.19 -5.02 5.39
C LEU A 32 -15.82 -6.40 5.57
N ARG A 33 -17.12 -6.46 5.91
CA ARG A 33 -17.86 -7.73 6.00
C ARG A 33 -17.94 -8.42 4.64
N GLY A 34 -18.16 -7.65 3.57
CA GLY A 34 -18.14 -8.15 2.19
C GLY A 34 -16.78 -8.70 1.79
N VAL A 35 -15.68 -7.98 2.08
CA VAL A 35 -14.32 -8.47 1.82
C VAL A 35 -14.05 -9.74 2.62
N LYS A 36 -14.39 -9.75 3.92
CA LYS A 36 -14.24 -10.92 4.80
C LYS A 36 -14.96 -12.15 4.24
N ALA A 37 -16.22 -11.98 3.82
CA ALA A 37 -17.04 -13.06 3.29
C ALA A 37 -16.50 -13.65 1.98
N ASN A 38 -15.61 -12.92 1.28
CA ASN A 38 -14.99 -13.35 0.02
C ASN A 38 -13.52 -13.78 0.19
N LEU A 39 -13.03 -13.91 1.43
CA LEU A 39 -11.68 -14.40 1.67
C LEU A 39 -11.58 -15.89 1.35
N ALA A 40 -10.60 -16.27 0.52
CA ALA A 40 -10.33 -17.68 0.20
C ALA A 40 -9.77 -18.46 1.39
N ARG A 41 -9.11 -17.73 2.30
CA ARG A 41 -8.52 -18.24 3.55
C ARG A 41 -8.51 -17.13 4.59
N LYS A 42 -8.30 -17.51 5.84
CA LYS A 42 -8.03 -16.55 6.92
C LYS A 42 -6.97 -15.52 6.49
N ALA A 43 -7.21 -14.25 6.82
CA ALA A 43 -6.27 -13.17 6.53
C ALA A 43 -4.91 -13.46 7.21
N THR A 44 -3.86 -13.63 6.40
CA THR A 44 -2.52 -14.02 6.87
C THR A 44 -1.48 -13.82 5.76
N GLY A 45 -0.20 -13.96 6.12
CA GLY A 45 0.95 -13.76 5.23
C GLY A 45 1.28 -12.29 5.00
N GLY A 46 2.09 -12.03 3.98
CA GLY A 46 2.39 -10.70 3.47
C GLY A 46 1.86 -10.52 2.04
N ASP A 47 2.09 -9.33 1.50
CA ASP A 47 1.59 -8.92 0.18
C ASP A 47 2.17 -9.78 -0.97
N ARG A 48 3.44 -10.20 -0.86
CA ARG A 48 4.09 -11.06 -1.88
C ARG A 48 3.52 -12.47 -1.88
N GLU A 49 3.17 -12.98 -0.70
CA GLU A 49 2.48 -14.26 -0.57
C GLU A 49 1.10 -14.22 -1.24
N GLY A 50 0.48 -13.06 -1.42
CA GLY A 50 -0.71 -12.92 -2.26
C GLY A 50 -0.46 -13.36 -3.71
N ALA A 51 0.68 -12.98 -4.31
CA ALA A 51 1.05 -13.41 -5.66
C ALA A 51 1.36 -14.91 -5.72
N ARG A 52 2.06 -15.43 -4.70
CA ARG A 52 2.29 -16.88 -4.55
C ARG A 52 0.97 -17.65 -4.48
N ASP A 53 0.01 -17.14 -3.71
CA ASP A 53 -1.26 -17.80 -3.47
C ASP A 53 -2.16 -17.75 -4.71
N ILE A 54 -2.07 -16.70 -5.53
CA ILE A 54 -2.70 -16.67 -6.87
C ILE A 54 -2.07 -17.73 -7.78
N LEU A 55 -0.73 -17.77 -7.87
CA LEU A 55 -0.04 -18.81 -8.65
C LEU A 55 -0.42 -20.23 -8.20
N GLY A 56 -0.61 -20.43 -6.89
CA GLY A 56 -1.03 -21.69 -6.30
C GLY A 56 -2.52 -22.02 -6.46
N GLY A 57 -3.32 -21.14 -7.07
CA GLY A 57 -4.76 -21.31 -7.25
C GLY A 57 -5.57 -21.23 -5.96
N ILE A 58 -5.03 -20.62 -4.90
CA ILE A 58 -5.75 -20.43 -3.62
C ILE A 58 -6.79 -19.31 -3.75
N CYS A 59 -6.49 -18.25 -4.52
CA CYS A 59 -7.37 -17.11 -4.72
C CYS A 59 -7.15 -16.50 -6.10
N ASP A 60 -8.14 -15.76 -6.58
CA ASP A 60 -8.07 -15.10 -7.89
C ASP A 60 -7.53 -13.67 -7.80
N LEU A 61 -7.67 -13.06 -6.62
CA LEU A 61 -7.30 -11.67 -6.35
C LEU A 61 -6.51 -11.58 -5.05
N ALA A 62 -5.52 -10.69 -5.03
CA ALA A 62 -4.80 -10.33 -3.82
C ALA A 62 -4.62 -8.83 -3.70
N VAL A 63 -4.59 -8.33 -2.47
CA VAL A 63 -4.31 -6.92 -2.17
C VAL A 63 -2.89 -6.78 -1.65
N GLY A 64 -2.11 -5.89 -2.27
CA GLY A 64 -0.74 -5.62 -1.85
C GLY A 64 -0.21 -4.30 -2.39
N ASN A 65 0.85 -3.79 -1.76
CA ASN A 65 1.53 -2.58 -2.21
C ASN A 65 2.33 -2.82 -3.50
N SER A 66 2.29 -1.84 -4.41
CA SER A 66 2.92 -1.90 -5.73
C SER A 66 4.43 -2.21 -5.70
N TYR A 67 5.15 -1.67 -4.71
CA TYR A 67 6.60 -1.86 -4.62
C TYR A 67 7.00 -3.33 -4.39
N TYR A 68 6.12 -4.17 -3.85
CA TYR A 68 6.39 -5.61 -3.75
C TYR A 68 6.39 -6.28 -5.12
N VAL A 69 5.54 -5.83 -6.05
CA VAL A 69 5.60 -6.28 -7.45
C VAL A 69 6.91 -5.86 -8.08
N GLY A 70 7.34 -4.62 -7.86
CA GLY A 70 8.65 -4.13 -8.30
C GLY A 70 9.81 -5.00 -7.78
N LEU A 71 9.80 -5.30 -6.48
CA LEU A 71 10.81 -6.16 -5.85
C LEU A 71 10.83 -7.57 -6.44
N MET A 72 9.66 -8.17 -6.66
CA MET A 72 9.56 -9.51 -7.23
C MET A 72 10.01 -9.55 -8.70
N ARG A 73 9.50 -8.64 -9.54
CA ARG A 73 9.85 -8.57 -10.98
C ARG A 73 11.31 -8.20 -11.22
N SER A 74 11.92 -7.41 -10.32
CA SER A 74 13.35 -7.07 -10.43
C SER A 74 14.31 -8.22 -10.16
N GLY A 75 13.83 -9.35 -9.62
CA GLY A 75 14.67 -10.48 -9.22
C GLY A 75 15.37 -10.33 -7.87
N LYS A 76 15.31 -9.16 -7.23
CA LYS A 76 15.84 -8.97 -5.86
C LYS A 76 15.16 -9.87 -4.83
N GLY A 77 13.93 -10.31 -5.10
CA GLY A 77 13.19 -11.29 -4.31
C GLY A 77 13.62 -12.75 -4.47
N GLY A 78 14.50 -13.06 -5.42
CA GLY A 78 14.91 -14.41 -5.79
C GLY A 78 14.02 -15.06 -6.87
N PRO A 79 14.47 -16.19 -7.45
CA PRO A 79 13.85 -16.80 -8.63
C PRO A 79 12.41 -17.27 -8.39
N GLU A 80 12.08 -17.70 -7.17
CA GLU A 80 10.72 -18.11 -6.83
C GLU A 80 9.75 -16.92 -6.85
N GLN A 81 10.16 -15.76 -6.35
CA GLN A 81 9.34 -14.55 -6.37
C GLN A 81 9.14 -14.00 -7.78
N GLN A 82 10.11 -14.18 -8.69
CA GLN A 82 9.91 -13.84 -10.10
C GLN A 82 8.78 -14.66 -10.71
N LYS A 83 8.74 -15.98 -10.47
CA LYS A 83 7.63 -16.84 -10.92
C LYS A 83 6.28 -16.38 -10.35
N TRP A 84 6.24 -15.94 -9.09
CA TRP A 84 5.01 -15.41 -8.49
C TRP A 84 4.54 -14.13 -9.20
N ALA A 85 5.47 -13.26 -9.57
CA ALA A 85 5.15 -12.01 -10.27
C ALA A 85 4.76 -12.20 -11.73
N ASP A 86 5.30 -13.22 -12.40
CA ASP A 86 4.95 -13.60 -13.77
C ASP A 86 3.53 -14.19 -13.87
N ALA A 87 3.02 -14.70 -12.75
CA ALA A 87 1.69 -15.31 -12.65
C ALA A 87 0.55 -14.32 -12.38
N ILE A 88 0.86 -13.03 -12.21
CA ILE A 88 -0.12 -12.01 -11.85
C ILE A 88 -0.11 -10.82 -12.79
N ASP A 89 -1.30 -10.32 -13.08
CA ASP A 89 -1.51 -8.97 -13.58
C ASP A 89 -1.76 -8.01 -12.41
N VAL A 90 -1.42 -6.74 -12.60
CA VAL A 90 -1.65 -5.69 -11.60
C VAL A 90 -2.71 -4.74 -12.11
N VAL A 91 -3.70 -4.49 -11.26
CA VAL A 91 -4.67 -3.41 -11.44
C VAL A 91 -4.44 -2.35 -10.37
N LEU A 92 -4.56 -1.09 -10.76
CA LEU A 92 -4.53 0.06 -9.85
C LEU A 92 -5.99 0.55 -9.65
N PRO A 93 -6.75 -0.04 -8.70
CA PRO A 93 -8.16 0.28 -8.53
C PRO A 93 -8.33 1.70 -7.99
N THR A 94 -9.47 2.32 -8.31
CA THR A 94 -9.84 3.65 -7.80
C THR A 94 -11.11 3.59 -6.96
N PHE A 95 -11.25 4.51 -6.01
CA PHE A 95 -12.53 4.75 -5.36
C PHE A 95 -13.51 5.39 -6.34
N LYS A 96 -14.81 5.12 -6.17
CA LYS A 96 -15.85 5.81 -6.95
C LYS A 96 -15.81 7.31 -6.62
N ALA A 97 -15.61 8.15 -7.63
CA ALA A 97 -15.39 9.60 -7.48
C ALA A 97 -14.14 9.95 -6.65
N GLY A 98 -13.13 9.08 -6.65
CA GLY A 98 -11.78 9.32 -6.13
C GLY A 98 -10.74 8.69 -7.06
N GLY A 99 -9.53 8.51 -6.54
CA GLY A 99 -8.42 7.82 -7.23
C GLY A 99 -8.01 6.54 -6.53
N THR A 100 -6.85 6.02 -6.88
CA THR A 100 -6.17 4.91 -6.21
C THR A 100 -5.67 5.34 -4.84
N HIS A 101 -5.99 4.54 -3.82
CA HIS A 101 -5.44 4.72 -2.48
C HIS A 101 -3.90 4.69 -2.54
N VAL A 102 -3.27 5.79 -2.11
CA VAL A 102 -1.83 5.86 -1.89
C VAL A 102 -1.53 6.05 -0.42
N ASN A 103 -0.38 5.54 0.00
CA ASN A 103 0.20 5.79 1.31
C ASN A 103 1.65 6.26 1.12
N VAL A 104 2.30 6.74 2.19
CA VAL A 104 3.61 7.37 2.10
C VAL A 104 4.61 6.79 3.09
N SER A 105 5.85 6.71 2.63
CA SER A 105 7.02 6.68 3.49
C SER A 105 7.30 8.12 3.97
N GLY A 106 7.16 8.36 5.27
CA GLY A 106 7.29 9.70 5.86
C GLY A 106 8.44 9.80 6.85
N ALA A 107 8.93 11.01 7.06
CA ALA A 107 9.94 11.32 8.07
C ALA A 107 9.59 12.61 8.82
N ALA A 108 10.01 12.68 10.09
CA ALA A 108 9.78 13.83 10.95
C ALA A 108 10.98 14.07 11.87
N ILE A 109 11.19 15.32 12.27
CA ILE A 109 12.24 15.69 13.23
C ILE A 109 11.69 15.49 14.64
N ALA A 110 12.38 14.69 15.45
CA ALA A 110 12.04 14.49 16.85
C ALA A 110 12.05 15.81 17.63
N LYS A 111 11.13 15.98 18.58
CA LYS A 111 10.95 17.22 19.36
C LYS A 111 12.25 17.73 20.01
N ASN A 112 13.09 16.81 20.47
CA ASN A 112 14.34 17.09 21.19
C ASN A 112 15.58 16.69 20.37
N ALA A 113 15.53 16.74 19.04
CA ALA A 113 16.66 16.36 18.18
C ALA A 113 17.92 17.19 18.54
N PRO A 114 19.02 16.55 18.99
CA PRO A 114 20.21 17.27 19.45
C PRO A 114 20.93 18.01 18.33
N ASN A 115 20.66 17.63 17.07
CA ASN A 115 21.19 18.27 15.88
C ASN A 115 20.06 18.62 14.89
N LYS A 116 19.17 19.50 15.33
CA LYS A 116 17.97 19.90 14.57
C LYS A 116 18.31 20.46 13.18
N SER A 117 19.37 21.27 13.06
CA SER A 117 19.77 21.86 11.79
C SER A 117 20.20 20.80 10.76
N ASN A 118 20.97 19.79 11.16
CA ASN A 118 21.34 18.71 10.25
C ASN A 118 20.15 17.79 9.94
N ALA A 119 19.23 17.59 10.88
CA ALA A 119 17.99 16.85 10.62
C ALA A 119 17.13 17.54 9.55
N ILE A 120 17.04 18.88 9.56
CA ILE A 120 16.36 19.66 8.50
C ILE A 120 17.04 19.39 7.15
N LYS A 121 18.37 19.54 7.08
CA LYS A 121 19.14 19.29 5.84
C LYS A 121 18.95 17.88 5.30
N LEU A 122 18.84 16.88 6.17
CA LEU A 122 18.58 15.50 5.77
C LEU A 122 17.19 15.34 5.14
N LEU A 123 16.16 15.97 5.71
CA LEU A 123 14.82 15.93 5.13
C LEU A 123 14.72 16.70 3.80
N GLU A 124 15.39 17.85 3.70
CA GLU A 124 15.51 18.61 2.44
C GLU A 124 16.22 17.78 1.37
N PHE A 125 17.31 17.09 1.74
CA PHE A 125 18.01 16.19 0.83
C PHE A 125 17.14 15.01 0.39
N ALA A 126 16.37 14.40 1.30
CA ALA A 126 15.49 13.28 0.97
C ALA A 126 14.40 13.61 -0.06
N VAL A 127 14.01 14.88 -0.18
CA VAL A 127 13.03 15.35 -1.19
C VAL A 127 13.69 16.04 -2.38
N SER A 128 15.02 16.05 -2.46
CA SER A 128 15.73 16.56 -3.63
C SER A 128 15.47 15.69 -4.87
N PRO A 129 15.54 16.24 -6.10
CA PRO A 129 15.32 15.46 -7.32
C PRO A 129 16.23 14.23 -7.43
N GLU A 130 17.50 14.38 -7.06
CA GLU A 130 18.49 13.29 -7.10
C GLU A 130 18.12 12.14 -6.17
N MET A 131 17.80 12.45 -4.90
CA MET A 131 17.43 11.41 -3.94
C MET A 131 16.08 10.78 -4.22
N GLN A 132 15.10 11.54 -4.73
CA GLN A 132 13.81 10.99 -5.12
C GLN A 132 13.96 9.99 -6.28
N ALA A 133 14.80 10.29 -7.27
CA ALA A 133 15.10 9.36 -8.35
C ALA A 133 15.81 8.09 -7.85
N LEU A 134 16.84 8.25 -7.00
CA LEU A 134 17.56 7.11 -6.41
C LEU A 134 16.66 6.25 -5.52
N TYR A 135 15.83 6.87 -4.68
CA TYR A 135 14.93 6.17 -3.77
C TYR A 135 13.86 5.40 -4.53
N ALA A 136 13.23 6.01 -5.54
CA ALA A 136 12.22 5.37 -6.37
C ALA A 136 12.79 4.13 -7.10
N GLN A 137 14.01 4.22 -7.65
CA GLN A 137 14.68 3.08 -8.29
C GLN A 137 15.12 1.99 -7.30
N ALA A 138 15.58 2.39 -6.11
CA ALA A 138 16.06 1.43 -5.12
C ALA A 138 14.92 0.60 -4.51
N ASN A 139 13.81 1.27 -4.17
CA ASN A 139 12.69 0.70 -3.43
C ASN A 139 11.48 0.32 -4.28
N PHE A 140 11.43 0.72 -5.56
CA PHE A 140 10.26 0.54 -6.42
C PHE A 140 9.00 1.26 -5.90
N GLU A 141 9.18 2.39 -5.22
CA GLU A 141 8.10 3.29 -4.82
C GLU A 141 7.92 4.40 -5.88
N TYR A 142 6.73 5.02 -5.89
CA TYR A 142 6.50 6.21 -6.70
C TYR A 142 7.15 7.43 -6.03
N PRO A 143 7.92 8.26 -6.77
CA PRO A 143 8.49 9.48 -6.20
C PRO A 143 7.39 10.51 -5.93
N VAL A 144 7.55 11.30 -4.86
CA VAL A 144 6.61 12.38 -4.53
C VAL A 144 6.89 13.66 -5.32
N LEU A 145 8.11 13.80 -5.84
CA LEU A 145 8.49 14.97 -6.63
C LEU A 145 7.92 14.87 -8.05
N LYS A 146 7.13 15.87 -8.43
CA LYS A 146 6.59 15.99 -9.79
C LYS A 146 7.71 16.00 -10.83
N GLY A 147 7.64 15.09 -11.80
CA GLY A 147 8.61 14.98 -12.90
C GLY A 147 9.86 14.14 -12.58
N ALA A 148 10.00 13.61 -11.35
CA ALA A 148 11.01 12.61 -11.07
C ALA A 148 10.73 11.33 -11.85
N ALA A 149 11.80 10.65 -12.28
CA ALA A 149 11.69 9.41 -13.03
C ALA A 149 11.14 8.29 -12.13
N VAL A 150 10.14 7.58 -12.64
CA VAL A 150 9.61 6.35 -12.03
C VAL A 150 10.43 5.17 -12.57
N ASP A 151 10.69 4.18 -11.71
CA ASP A 151 11.34 2.94 -12.16
C ASP A 151 10.51 2.28 -13.29
N PRO A 152 11.14 1.78 -14.38
CA PRO A 152 10.42 1.18 -15.50
C PRO A 152 9.49 0.02 -15.12
N ILE A 153 9.86 -0.77 -14.11
CA ILE A 153 9.02 -1.89 -13.63
C ILE A 153 7.73 -1.36 -13.02
N ILE A 154 7.82 -0.25 -12.29
CA ILE A 154 6.67 0.41 -11.67
C ILE A 154 5.85 1.18 -12.70
N ALA A 155 6.49 1.86 -13.64
CA ALA A 155 5.81 2.54 -14.74
C ALA A 155 5.00 1.56 -15.61
N ALA A 156 5.48 0.32 -15.76
CA ALA A 156 4.77 -0.74 -16.49
C ALA A 156 3.49 -1.24 -15.80
N LEU A 157 3.23 -0.86 -14.54
CA LEU A 157 1.96 -1.15 -13.86
C LEU A 157 0.79 -0.31 -14.40
N GLY A 158 1.10 0.71 -15.21
CA GLY A 158 0.12 1.62 -15.79
C GLY A 158 0.07 2.98 -15.07
N PRO A 159 -0.77 3.90 -15.57
CA PRO A 159 -0.90 5.23 -14.99
C PRO A 159 -1.53 5.15 -13.60
N LEU A 160 -0.88 5.79 -12.63
CA LEU A 160 -1.41 5.94 -11.28
C LEU A 160 -2.29 7.20 -11.20
N ASP A 161 -3.60 7.01 -11.05
CA ASP A 161 -4.54 8.09 -10.72
C ASP A 161 -4.62 8.23 -9.19
N VAL A 162 -3.92 9.21 -8.62
CA VAL A 162 -3.78 9.34 -7.15
C VAL A 162 -5.05 9.90 -6.54
N ASP A 163 -5.57 9.23 -5.51
CA ASP A 163 -6.70 9.74 -4.72
C ASP A 163 -6.33 11.07 -4.02
N PRO A 164 -7.07 12.17 -4.27
CA PRO A 164 -6.74 13.50 -3.70
C PRO A 164 -7.11 13.63 -2.22
N ILE A 165 -7.65 12.59 -1.59
CA ILE A 165 -8.02 12.60 -0.18
C ILE A 165 -6.83 12.93 0.73
N SER A 166 -7.09 13.67 1.80
CA SER A 166 -6.07 14.09 2.76
C SER A 166 -5.50 12.90 3.53
N LEU A 167 -4.17 12.69 3.45
CA LEU A 167 -3.45 11.73 4.31
C LEU A 167 -3.63 12.03 5.81
N VAL A 168 -3.86 13.30 6.17
CA VAL A 168 -4.14 13.69 7.56
C VAL A 168 -5.52 13.20 8.00
N ASP A 169 -6.51 13.24 7.13
CA ASP A 169 -7.86 12.76 7.46
C ASP A 169 -7.90 11.23 7.50
N ILE A 170 -7.16 10.55 6.62
CA ILE A 170 -6.88 9.11 6.74
C ILE A 170 -6.25 8.82 8.10
N ALA A 171 -5.21 9.57 8.50
CA ALA A 171 -4.53 9.36 9.77
C ALA A 171 -5.46 9.49 10.98
N LYS A 172 -6.36 10.48 10.98
CA LYS A 172 -7.39 10.66 12.03
C LYS A 172 -8.36 9.46 12.09
N ALA A 173 -8.69 8.87 10.95
CA ALA A 173 -9.60 7.71 10.86
C ALA A 173 -8.95 6.36 11.21
N ARG A 174 -7.62 6.24 11.29
CA ARG A 174 -6.91 4.96 11.52
C ARG A 174 -7.36 4.23 12.79
N LYS A 175 -7.58 4.96 13.89
CA LYS A 175 -8.07 4.34 15.14
C LYS A 175 -9.42 3.68 14.91
N LYS A 176 -10.35 4.39 14.27
CA LYS A 176 -11.68 3.88 13.97
C LYS A 176 -11.65 2.70 13.01
N ALA A 177 -10.79 2.76 11.99
CA ALA A 177 -10.58 1.66 11.06
C ALA A 177 -10.15 0.38 11.79
N SER A 178 -9.16 0.48 12.68
CA SER A 178 -8.68 -0.65 13.49
C SER A 178 -9.77 -1.23 14.40
N GLU A 179 -10.54 -0.37 15.08
CA GLU A 179 -11.70 -0.81 15.88
C GLU A 179 -12.74 -1.56 15.03
N LEU A 180 -12.97 -1.09 13.79
CA LEU A 180 -13.94 -1.68 12.89
C LEU A 180 -13.49 -3.04 12.36
N ILE A 181 -12.20 -3.16 12.01
CA ILE A 181 -11.56 -4.42 11.61
C ILE A 181 -11.71 -5.48 12.72
N ASP A 182 -11.51 -5.09 13.99
CA ASP A 182 -11.73 -5.97 15.13
C ASP A 182 -13.22 -6.32 15.31
N LYS A 183 -14.12 -5.33 15.20
CA LYS A 183 -15.57 -5.53 15.33
C LYS A 183 -16.12 -6.54 14.33
N VAL A 184 -15.64 -6.51 13.08
CA VAL A 184 -16.06 -7.51 12.07
C VAL A 184 -15.33 -8.84 12.24
N GLY A 185 -14.33 -8.90 13.12
CA GLY A 185 -13.43 -10.02 13.30
C GLY A 185 -12.70 -10.34 12.01
N PHE A 186 -12.18 -9.35 11.28
CA PHE A 186 -11.64 -9.58 9.93
C PHE A 186 -10.56 -10.67 9.89
N ASP A 187 -9.76 -10.73 10.95
CA ASP A 187 -8.67 -11.68 11.14
C ASP A 187 -9.10 -12.96 11.88
N SER A 188 -10.40 -13.25 12.00
CA SER A 188 -10.91 -14.49 12.61
C SER A 188 -11.27 -15.57 11.60
#